data_AF-A0A392PIY4-F1
#
_entry.id   AF-A0A392PIY4-F1
#
_cell.length_a   1.000
_cell.length_b   1.000
_cell.length_c   1.000
_cell.angle_alpha   90.00
_cell.angle_beta   90.00
_cell.angle_gamma   90.00
#
_symmetry.space_group_name_H-M   'P 1'
#
loop_
_entity.id
_entity.type
_entity.pdbx_description
1 polymer ?
#
loop_
_entity_poly.entity_id
_entity_poly.type
_entity_poly.pdbx_seq_one_letter_code
_entity_poly.pdbx_strand_id
1 'polypeptide(L)'
;TIENGSESSSTISSETEVNGRSEVNSKSENADISEERKEPELKLLDLYSGCGAMSTGLCQGGILSGLNIVTRWAVDLNEHACESLKLNHPETE
;
A
#
# COMPACT_ATOMS: atom_id res chain seq x y z
N THR A 1 43.25 -30.05 -8.98
CA THR A 1 42.81 -28.65 -8.89
C THR A 1 41.57 -28.63 -8.03
N ILE A 2 41.73 -28.31 -6.76
CA ILE A 2 40.62 -27.97 -5.87
C ILE A 2 40.37 -26.49 -6.09
N GLU A 3 39.12 -26.10 -6.36
CA GLU A 3 38.52 -24.89 -5.78
C GLU A 3 37.00 -25.10 -5.66
N ASN A 4 36.56 -25.33 -4.42
CA ASN A 4 35.22 -25.03 -3.96
C ASN A 4 35.09 -23.50 -3.89
N GLY A 5 34.22 -22.92 -4.70
CA GLY A 5 33.84 -21.50 -4.62
C GLY A 5 32.74 -21.28 -3.60
N SER A 6 33.17 -21.15 -2.35
CA SER A 6 32.41 -20.76 -1.16
C SER A 6 31.69 -19.40 -1.29
N GLU A 7 30.45 -19.37 -0.78
CA GLU A 7 29.66 -18.26 -0.24
C GLU A 7 29.87 -16.81 -0.78
N SER A 8 28.96 -16.36 -1.65
CA SER A 8 28.64 -14.93 -1.73
C SER A 8 27.67 -14.55 -0.61
N SER A 9 28.28 -14.17 0.51
CA SER A 9 27.75 -13.31 1.57
C SER A 9 26.69 -12.31 1.05
N SER A 10 25.46 -12.45 1.53
CA SER A 10 24.47 -11.37 1.48
C SER A 10 24.01 -11.11 2.91
N THR A 11 24.24 -9.88 3.34
CA THR A 11 24.16 -9.35 4.70
C THR A 11 22.76 -9.50 5.29
N ILE A 12 22.60 -10.37 6.29
CA ILE A 12 21.57 -10.17 7.33
C ILE A 12 21.99 -8.92 8.13
N SER A 13 21.25 -7.83 8.00
CA SER A 13 21.23 -6.66 8.90
C SER A 13 20.08 -5.75 8.46
N SER A 14 19.07 -5.40 9.25
CA SER A 14 18.77 -5.73 10.65
C SER A 14 17.25 -5.75 10.78
N GLU A 15 16.72 -6.71 11.53
CA GLU A 15 15.39 -6.61 12.10
C GLU A 15 15.35 -5.38 13.01
N THR A 16 14.67 -4.32 12.58
CA THR A 16 14.20 -3.32 13.53
C THR A 16 12.96 -3.92 14.17
N GLU A 17 13.10 -4.43 15.40
CA GLU A 17 11.98 -4.55 16.31
C GLU A 17 11.39 -3.15 16.48
N VAL A 18 10.39 -2.81 15.65
CA VAL A 18 9.52 -1.67 15.93
C VAL A 18 8.69 -2.10 17.12
N ASN A 19 9.23 -1.91 18.32
CA ASN A 19 8.45 -1.77 19.53
C ASN A 19 7.72 -0.41 19.47
N GLY A 20 6.88 -0.26 18.46
CA GLY A 20 5.92 0.82 18.32
C GLY A 20 4.64 0.42 19.04
N ARG A 21 4.74 0.14 20.34
CA ARG A 21 3.56 0.03 21.19
C ARG A 21 3.01 1.45 21.35
N SER A 22 2.23 1.88 20.38
CA SER A 22 1.43 3.09 20.51
C SER A 22 0.28 2.75 21.47
N GLU A 23 0.51 2.96 22.76
CA GLU A 23 -0.56 3.02 23.74
C GLU A 23 -1.43 4.24 23.43
N VAL A 24 -2.42 4.08 22.55
CA VAL A 24 -3.51 5.04 22.44
C VAL A 24 -4.43 4.79 23.63
N ASN A 25 -4.06 5.36 24.77
CA ASN A 25 -4.98 5.52 25.88
C ASN A 25 -5.93 6.67 25.55
N SER A 26 -7.13 6.36 25.09
CA SER A 26 -8.23 7.32 25.02
C SER A 26 -9.55 6.58 25.23
N LYS A 27 -9.80 6.13 26.47
CA LYS A 27 -11.16 5.77 26.85
C LYS A 27 -12.00 7.03 27.01
N SER A 28 -12.92 7.18 26.06
CA SER A 28 -14.29 7.69 26.15
C SER A 28 -14.57 8.88 27.08
N GLU A 29 -14.81 10.03 26.47
CA GLU A 29 -15.86 10.94 26.92
C GLU A 29 -16.84 11.12 25.76
N ASN A 30 -18.10 10.74 26.00
CA ASN A 30 -19.23 11.03 25.12
C ASN A 30 -19.34 12.55 24.96
N ALA A 31 -18.94 13.05 23.79
CA ALA A 31 -19.39 14.34 23.28
C ALA A 31 -19.92 14.12 21.87
N ASP A 32 -21.24 14.03 21.79
CA ASP A 32 -22.05 14.13 20.59
C ASP A 32 -21.70 15.44 19.86
N ILE A 33 -20.81 15.34 18.87
CA ILE A 33 -20.60 16.34 17.84
C ILE A 33 -20.46 15.54 16.55
N SER A 34 -21.59 15.35 15.89
CA SER A 34 -21.73 14.84 14.53
C SER A 34 -21.15 15.83 13.52
N GLU A 35 -19.85 16.09 13.61
CA GLU A 35 -19.11 16.50 12.42
C GLU A 35 -18.68 15.23 11.71
N GLU A 36 -19.25 15.02 10.52
CA GLU A 36 -18.79 14.08 9.52
C GLU A 36 -17.32 14.41 9.18
N ARG A 37 -16.37 13.97 10.02
CA ARG A 37 -14.95 14.05 9.68
C ARG A 37 -14.74 13.04 8.57
N LYS A 38 -14.90 13.47 7.32
CA LYS A 38 -14.53 12.68 6.15
C LYS A 38 -13.08 12.26 6.35
N GLU A 39 -12.85 10.95 6.47
CA GLU A 39 -11.48 10.45 6.51
C GLU A 39 -10.74 10.92 5.26
N PRO A 40 -9.50 11.41 5.41
CA PRO A 40 -8.75 11.93 4.29
C PRO A 40 -8.50 10.81 3.27
N GLU A 41 -8.83 11.08 2.01
CA GLU A 41 -8.47 10.20 0.90
C GLU A 41 -6.96 10.23 0.68
N LEU A 42 -6.33 9.06 0.70
CA LEU A 42 -4.94 8.86 0.36
C LEU A 42 -4.84 8.50 -1.13
N LYS A 43 -4.14 9.33 -1.89
CA LYS A 43 -3.96 9.14 -3.34
C LYS A 43 -2.72 8.31 -3.61
N LEU A 44 -2.87 7.25 -4.41
CA LEU A 44 -1.80 6.34 -4.81
C LEU A 44 -1.40 6.57 -6.28
N LEU A 45 -0.09 6.57 -6.51
CA LEU A 45 0.54 6.45 -7.83
C LEU A 45 1.15 5.05 -7.96
N ASP A 46 0.70 4.28 -8.94
CA ASP A 46 1.18 2.92 -9.21
C ASP A 46 2.15 2.92 -10.40
N LEU A 47 3.42 2.58 -10.18
CA LEU A 47 4.44 2.52 -11.22
C LEU A 47 4.71 1.07 -11.61
N TYR A 48 4.81 0.80 -12.91
CA TYR A 48 4.84 -0.56 -13.45
C TYR A 48 3.59 -1.34 -13.01
N SER A 49 2.44 -0.69 -13.17
CA SER A 49 1.19 -1.11 -12.55
C SER A 49 0.71 -2.47 -13.02
N GLY A 50 1.13 -2.93 -14.21
CA GLY A 50 0.57 -4.11 -14.84
C GLY A 50 -0.95 -3.98 -14.92
N CYS A 51 -1.67 -5.05 -14.60
CA CYS A 51 -3.13 -5.05 -14.49
C CYS A 51 -3.67 -4.45 -13.16
N GLY A 52 -2.80 -3.92 -12.30
CA GLY A 52 -3.18 -3.24 -11.07
C GLY A 52 -3.37 -4.15 -9.84
N ALA A 53 -2.76 -5.33 -9.81
CA ALA A 53 -2.92 -6.26 -8.68
C ALA A 53 -2.43 -5.66 -7.35
N MET A 54 -1.26 -5.00 -7.36
CA MET A 54 -0.68 -4.38 -6.17
C MET A 54 -1.52 -3.21 -5.66
N SER A 55 -1.84 -2.25 -6.54
CA SER A 55 -2.69 -1.10 -6.20
C SER A 55 -4.08 -1.51 -5.74
N THR A 56 -4.69 -2.51 -6.39
CA THR A 56 -5.98 -3.09 -5.95
C THR A 56 -5.86 -3.69 -4.55
N GLY A 57 -4.81 -4.47 -4.29
CA GLY A 57 -4.57 -5.07 -2.98
C GLY A 57 -4.35 -4.03 -1.88
N LEU A 58 -3.62 -2.94 -2.18
CA LEU A 58 -3.42 -1.83 -1.26
C LEU A 58 -4.73 -1.08 -0.97
N CYS A 59 -5.56 -0.82 -1.98
CA CYS A 59 -6.86 -0.17 -1.76
C CYS A 59 -7.76 -1.04 -0.86
N GLN A 60 -7.84 -2.34 -1.13
CA GLN A 60 -8.62 -3.28 -0.31
C GLN A 60 -8.07 -3.40 1.12
N GLY A 61 -6.75 -3.56 1.26
CA GLY A 61 -6.10 -3.61 2.57
C GLY A 61 -6.23 -2.30 3.35
N GLY A 62 -6.19 -1.16 2.65
CA GLY A 62 -6.44 0.16 3.20
C GLY A 62 -7.84 0.28 3.79
N ILE A 63 -8.87 -0.13 3.04
CA ILE A 63 -10.26 -0.13 3.52
C ILE A 63 -10.39 -0.95 4.80
N LEU A 64 -9.80 -2.15 4.85
CA LEU A 64 -9.80 -3.00 6.04
C LEU A 64 -9.05 -2.38 7.23
N SER A 65 -8.13 -1.47 6.97
CA SER A 65 -7.33 -0.74 7.97
C SER A 65 -7.94 0.60 8.38
N GLY A 66 -9.14 0.95 7.89
CA GLY A 66 -9.74 2.27 8.12
C GLY A 66 -9.01 3.40 7.38
N LEU A 67 -8.48 3.11 6.18
CA LEU A 67 -7.87 4.10 5.31
C LEU A 67 -8.57 4.09 3.94
N ASN A 68 -8.98 5.26 3.48
CA ASN A 68 -9.49 5.42 2.12
C ASN A 68 -8.33 5.64 1.14
N ILE A 69 -7.71 4.56 0.65
CA ILE A 69 -6.66 4.61 -0.38
C ILE A 69 -7.31 4.49 -1.76
N VAL A 70 -7.01 5.43 -2.65
CA VAL A 70 -7.52 5.46 -4.03
C VAL A 70 -6.35 5.60 -5.01
N THR A 71 -6.25 4.67 -5.95
CA THR A 71 -5.32 4.79 -7.08
C THR A 71 -5.80 5.90 -8.00
N ARG A 72 -5.01 6.97 -8.12
CA ARG A 72 -5.34 8.12 -8.96
C ARG A 72 -4.56 8.14 -10.26
N TRP A 73 -3.37 7.55 -10.25
CA TRP A 73 -2.49 7.47 -11.41
C TRP A 73 -1.86 6.09 -11.48
N ALA A 74 -1.78 5.53 -12.68
CA ALA A 74 -1.04 4.31 -12.95
C ALA A 74 -0.18 4.47 -14.20
N VAL A 75 1.05 3.96 -14.16
CA VAL A 75 1.99 4.06 -15.28
C VAL A 75 2.49 2.67 -15.64
N ASP A 76 2.18 2.24 -16.86
CA ASP A 76 2.75 1.05 -17.48
C ASP A 76 3.04 1.32 -18.97
N LEU A 77 3.99 0.58 -19.53
CA LEU A 77 4.35 0.66 -20.94
C LEU A 77 3.48 -0.28 -21.81
N ASN A 78 2.91 -1.32 -21.20
CA ASN A 78 2.08 -2.30 -21.89
C ASN A 78 0.62 -1.81 -21.99
N GLU A 79 0.15 -1.55 -23.21
CA GLU A 79 -1.21 -1.06 -23.46
C GLU A 79 -2.29 -1.99 -22.91
N HIS A 80 -2.12 -3.30 -23.03
CA HIS A 80 -3.11 -4.28 -22.54
C HIS A 80 -3.19 -4.30 -21.01
N ALA A 81 -2.08 -4.00 -20.34
CA ALA A 81 -2.03 -3.86 -18.90
C ALA A 81 -2.79 -2.60 -18.45
N CYS A 82 -2.55 -1.46 -19.12
CA CYS A 82 -3.27 -0.22 -18.91
C CYS A 82 -4.77 -0.36 -19.16
N GLU A 83 -5.18 -1.01 -20.25
CA GLU A 83 -6.58 -1.30 -20.56
C GLU A 83 -7.23 -2.15 -19.46
N SER A 84 -6.56 -3.23 -19.06
CA SER A 84 -7.03 -4.12 -17.99
C SER A 84 -7.20 -3.35 -16.67
N LEU A 85 -6.27 -2.48 -16.33
CA LEU A 85 -6.35 -1.64 -15.13
C LEU A 85 -7.52 -0.65 -15.23
N LYS A 86 -7.65 0.06 -16.37
CA LYS A 86 -8.71 1.06 -16.60
C LYS A 86 -10.12 0.47 -16.60
N LEU A 87 -10.28 -0.77 -17.07
CA LEU A 87 -11.56 -1.50 -17.00
C LEU A 87 -12.02 -1.75 -15.55
N ASN A 88 -11.07 -1.97 -14.63
CA ASN A 88 -11.35 -2.25 -13.23
C ASN A 88 -11.38 -0.98 -12.36
N HIS A 89 -10.63 0.05 -12.76
CA HIS A 89 -10.47 1.32 -12.04
C HIS A 89 -10.66 2.51 -13.00
N PRO A 90 -11.90 2.79 -13.44
CA PRO A 90 -12.18 3.79 -14.48
C PRO A 90 -11.77 5.22 -14.09
N GLU A 91 -11.73 5.54 -12.80
CA GLU A 91 -11.32 6.82 -12.24
C GLU A 91 -9.79 7.01 -12.11
N THR A 92 -8.99 5.96 -12.34
CA THR A 92 -7.52 6.04 -12.36
C THR A 92 -7.03 6.59 -13.69
N GLU A 93 -6.20 7.63 -13.67
CA GLU A 93 -5.55 8.21 -14.87
C GLU A 93 -4.36 7.39 -15.36
#